data_AF-A0A453JSP8-F1
#
_entry.id   AF-A0A453JSP8-F1
#
_cell.length_a   1.000
_cell.length_b   1.000
_cell.length_c   1.000
_cell.angle_alpha   90.00
_cell.angle_beta   90.00
_cell.angle_gamma   90.00
#
_symmetry.space_group_name_H-M   'P 1'
#
loop_
_entity.id
_entity.type
_entity.pdbx_description
1 polymer ?
#
loop_
_entity_poly.entity_id
_entity_poly.type
_entity_poly.pdbx_seq_one_letter_code
_entity_poly.pdbx_strand_id
1 'polypeptide(L)'
;MRLLSEAATSSGVPVYSYNEVARATNSFSDTHRLGTGAYGTVYVGRLPANSTALVAIKRLRCRLDDHDDDGGRAVALLLNEIRLISSLSHPNLVRLLGCCLDRGEQILVYELVPNGTLSH
;
A
#
# COMPACT_ATOMS: atom_id res chain seq x y z
N MET A 1 -4.08 -4.74 15.12
CA MET A 1 -4.73 -3.75 14.23
C MET A 1 -4.54 -2.31 14.68
N ARG A 2 -5.08 -1.86 15.83
CA ARG A 2 -4.92 -0.47 16.31
C ARG A 2 -3.47 0.00 16.42
N LEU A 3 -2.60 -0.78 17.07
CA LEU A 3 -1.18 -0.46 17.25
C LEU A 3 -0.41 -0.22 15.93
N LEU A 4 -0.79 -0.90 14.84
CA LEU A 4 -0.14 -0.73 13.53
C LEU A 4 -0.62 0.55 12.84
N SER A 5 -1.92 0.83 12.94
CA SER A 5 -2.49 2.09 12.46
C SER A 5 -1.92 3.27 13.24
N GLU A 6 -1.73 3.12 14.56
CA GLU A 6 -1.08 4.11 15.42
C GLU A 6 0.39 4.29 15.07
N ALA A 7 1.13 3.22 14.77
CA ALA A 7 2.53 3.31 14.35
C ALA A 7 2.69 4.00 12.98
N ALA A 8 1.79 3.72 12.02
CA ALA A 8 1.76 4.40 10.73
C ALA A 8 1.41 5.89 10.88
N THR A 9 0.41 6.20 11.71
CA THR A 9 0.02 7.59 12.02
C THR A 9 1.17 8.34 12.70
N SER A 10 1.88 7.68 13.63
CA SER A 10 3.07 8.23 14.30
C SER A 10 4.24 8.47 13.33
N SER A 11 4.25 7.80 12.18
CA SER A 11 5.26 7.99 11.13
C SER A 11 4.87 9.10 10.13
N GLY A 12 3.76 9.82 10.37
CA GLY A 12 3.25 10.88 9.51
C GLY A 12 2.60 10.37 8.21
N VAL A 13 2.35 9.06 8.12
CA VAL A 13 1.79 8.42 6.92
C VAL A 13 0.25 8.40 7.02
N PRO A 14 -0.47 8.98 6.05
CA PRO A 14 -1.94 8.92 6.01
C PRO A 14 -2.45 7.47 6.03
N VAL A 15 -3.46 7.21 6.88
CA VAL A 15 -4.13 5.92 6.94
C VAL A 15 -5.51 6.02 6.31
N TYR A 16 -5.74 5.25 5.26
CA TYR A 16 -7.02 5.17 4.53
C TYR A 16 -7.85 3.98 5.01
N SER A 17 -9.17 4.11 4.93
CA SER A 17 -10.08 2.98 5.16
C SER A 17 -10.08 2.00 3.98
N TYR A 18 -10.45 0.74 4.24
CA TYR A 18 -10.57 -0.26 3.17
C TYR A 18 -11.54 0.20 2.08
N ASN A 19 -12.65 0.84 2.45
CA ASN A 19 -13.67 1.30 1.51
C ASN A 19 -13.17 2.39 0.57
N GLU A 20 -12.30 3.29 1.03
CA GLU A 20 -11.71 4.33 0.18
C GLU A 20 -10.79 3.69 -0.87
N VAL A 21 -9.94 2.76 -0.45
CA VAL A 21 -9.01 2.06 -1.33
C VAL A 21 -9.74 1.13 -2.31
N ALA A 22 -10.75 0.40 -1.84
CA ALA A 22 -11.59 -0.44 -2.68
C ALA A 22 -12.30 0.42 -3.75
N ARG A 23 -12.87 1.57 -3.37
CA ARG A 23 -13.50 2.48 -4.34
C ARG A 23 -12.48 3.00 -5.37
N ALA A 24 -11.30 3.40 -4.92
CA ALA A 24 -10.24 3.92 -5.80
C ALA A 24 -9.76 2.91 -6.85
N THR A 25 -9.88 1.60 -6.56
CA THR A 25 -9.43 0.49 -7.42
C THR A 25 -10.58 -0.23 -8.12
N ASN A 26 -11.81 0.29 -8.06
CA ASN A 26 -13.02 -0.38 -8.50
C ASN A 26 -13.14 -1.81 -7.94
N SER A 27 -13.01 -1.92 -6.62
CA SER A 27 -12.98 -3.18 -5.85
C SER A 27 -11.86 -4.12 -6.29
N PHE A 28 -10.66 -3.59 -6.51
CA PHE A 28 -9.49 -4.33 -6.99
C PHE A 28 -9.75 -5.06 -8.33
N SER A 29 -10.45 -4.39 -9.24
CA SER A 29 -10.75 -4.93 -10.57
C SER A 29 -9.48 -5.14 -11.40
N ASP A 30 -9.45 -6.22 -12.19
CA ASP A 30 -8.38 -6.49 -13.17
C ASP A 30 -8.19 -5.33 -14.17
N THR A 31 -9.23 -4.55 -14.44
CA THR A 31 -9.15 -3.35 -15.30
C THR A 31 -8.26 -2.25 -14.74
N HIS A 32 -8.04 -2.26 -13.42
CA HIS A 32 -7.18 -1.31 -12.72
C HIS A 32 -5.83 -1.97 -12.34
N ARG A 33 -5.57 -3.22 -12.71
CA ARG A 33 -4.32 -3.90 -12.35
C ARG A 33 -3.17 -3.41 -13.22
N LEU A 34 -2.11 -2.92 -12.58
CA LEU A 34 -0.84 -2.58 -13.23
C LEU A 34 0.09 -3.78 -13.34
N GLY A 35 0.04 -4.69 -12.35
CA GLY A 35 0.82 -5.93 -12.39
C GLY A 35 0.77 -6.72 -11.08
N THR A 36 1.27 -7.95 -11.13
CA THR A 36 1.37 -8.84 -9.97
C THR A 36 2.80 -9.35 -9.85
N GLY A 37 3.39 -9.20 -8.67
CA GLY A 37 4.71 -9.74 -8.33
C GLY A 37 4.64 -10.71 -7.17
N ALA A 38 5.82 -11.14 -6.69
CA ALA A 38 5.94 -12.04 -5.55
C ALA A 38 5.30 -11.48 -4.26
N TYR A 39 5.36 -10.16 -4.09
CA TYR A 39 4.97 -9.48 -2.84
C TYR A 39 3.54 -8.93 -2.84
N GLY A 40 2.81 -9.02 -3.95
CA GLY A 40 1.50 -8.37 -4.04
C GLY A 40 1.05 -8.08 -5.46
N THR A 41 -0.13 -7.48 -5.54
CA THR A 41 -0.70 -6.94 -6.78
C THR A 41 -0.78 -5.43 -6.68
N VAL A 42 -0.37 -4.76 -7.74
CA VAL A 42 -0.40 -3.30 -7.84
C VAL A 42 -1.57 -2.90 -8.74
N TYR A 43 -2.37 -1.96 -8.26
CA TYR A 43 -3.49 -1.36 -8.96
C TYR A 43 -3.25 0.13 -9.17
N VAL A 44 -3.83 0.71 -10.21
CA VAL A 44 -3.95 2.15 -10.39
C VAL A 44 -5.26 2.63 -9.79
N GLY A 45 -5.26 3.81 -9.20
CA GLY A 45 -6.47 4.43 -8.67
C GLY A 45 -6.33 5.91 -8.40
N ARG A 46 -7.41 6.54 -7.94
CA ARG A 46 -7.43 7.93 -7.47
C ARG A 46 -7.70 7.95 -5.98
N LEU A 47 -6.77 8.48 -5.19
CA LEU A 47 -6.90 8.53 -3.75
C LEU A 47 -6.24 9.80 -3.18
N PRO A 48 -6.92 10.56 -2.29
CA PRO A 48 -8.35 10.45 -1.93
C PRO A 48 -9.28 10.67 -3.15
N ALA A 49 -10.56 10.32 -3.04
CA ALA A 49 -11.49 10.26 -4.19
C ALA A 49 -11.69 11.59 -4.95
N ASN A 50 -11.41 12.72 -4.31
CA ASN A 50 -11.45 14.06 -4.91
C ASN A 50 -10.14 14.45 -5.62
N SER A 51 -9.14 13.56 -5.63
CA SER A 51 -7.83 13.81 -6.25
C SER A 51 -7.87 13.61 -7.77
N THR A 52 -7.24 14.54 -8.49
CA THR A 52 -6.99 14.41 -9.93
C THR A 52 -5.70 13.63 -10.25
N ALA A 53 -4.88 13.32 -9.24
CA ALA A 53 -3.68 12.52 -9.42
C ALA A 53 -3.98 11.01 -9.35
N LEU A 54 -3.29 10.24 -10.19
CA LEU A 54 -3.29 8.78 -10.10
C LEU A 54 -2.22 8.32 -9.10
N VAL A 55 -2.51 7.22 -8.42
CA VAL A 55 -1.63 6.59 -7.43
C VAL A 55 -1.46 5.11 -7.74
N ALA A 56 -0.37 4.52 -7.28
CA ALA A 56 -0.14 3.08 -7.30
C ALA A 56 -0.52 2.47 -5.95
N ILE A 57 -1.41 1.48 -5.97
CA ILE A 57 -2.00 0.85 -4.78
C ILE A 57 -1.53 -0.60 -4.74
N LYS A 58 -0.54 -0.89 -3.90
CA LYS A 58 0.07 -2.22 -3.73
C LYS A 58 -0.66 -2.97 -2.62
N ARG A 59 -1.46 -3.95 -2.99
CA ARG A 59 -2.11 -4.90 -2.07
C ARG A 59 -1.19 -6.08 -1.83
N LEU A 60 -0.72 -6.26 -0.59
CA LEU A 60 0.17 -7.35 -0.21
C LEU A 60 -0.60 -8.67 -0.16
N ARG A 61 0.08 -9.80 -0.40
CA ARG A 61 -0.54 -11.14 -0.43
C ARG A 61 -0.86 -11.70 0.96
N CYS A 62 -0.01 -11.44 1.95
CA CYS A 62 -0.18 -11.98 3.29
C CYS A 62 -1.27 -11.22 4.04
N ARG A 63 -2.30 -11.91 4.52
CA ARG A 63 -3.31 -11.31 5.39
C ARG A 63 -2.84 -11.37 6.82
N LEU A 64 -3.22 -10.37 7.60
CA LEU A 64 -2.87 -10.29 9.01
C LEU A 64 -3.59 -11.34 9.87
N ASP A 65 -4.64 -11.94 9.33
CA ASP A 65 -5.49 -12.92 10.01
C ASP A 65 -5.10 -14.38 9.66
N ASP A 66 -4.05 -14.57 8.86
CA ASP A 66 -3.50 -15.90 8.59
C ASP A 66 -2.83 -16.41 9.88
N HIS A 67 -3.49 -17.39 10.53
CA HIS A 67 -3.15 -17.98 11.83
C HIS A 67 -1.88 -18.85 11.84
N ASP A 68 -0.94 -18.60 10.95
CA ASP A 68 0.35 -19.29 10.89
C ASP A 68 1.47 -18.44 11.51
N ASP A 69 2.59 -19.09 11.84
CA ASP A 69 3.84 -18.51 12.39
C ASP A 69 4.40 -17.32 11.56
N ASP A 70 3.84 -17.07 10.37
CA ASP A 70 4.21 -16.06 9.39
C ASP A 70 3.48 -14.72 9.55
N GLY A 71 2.37 -14.65 10.32
CA GLY A 71 1.60 -13.41 10.52
C GLY A 71 2.42 -12.30 11.20
N GLY A 72 3.28 -12.66 12.16
CA GLY A 72 4.22 -11.73 12.78
C GLY A 72 5.30 -11.22 11.81
N ARG A 73 5.74 -12.05 10.85
CA ARG A 73 6.69 -11.64 9.82
C ARG A 73 6.06 -10.69 8.81
N ALA A 74 4.83 -10.96 8.39
CA ALA A 74 4.10 -10.09 7.46
C ALA A 74 3.95 -8.67 8.03
N VAL A 75 3.57 -8.58 9.32
CA VAL A 75 3.51 -7.32 10.05
C VAL A 75 4.87 -6.62 10.12
N ALA A 76 5.93 -7.36 10.41
CA ALA A 76 7.28 -6.80 10.51
C ALA A 76 7.77 -6.26 9.15
N LEU A 77 7.51 -6.98 8.06
CA LEU A 77 7.83 -6.54 6.70
C LEU A 77 7.11 -5.24 6.35
N LEU A 78 5.81 -5.16 6.64
CA LEU A 78 5.01 -3.96 6.40
C LEU A 78 5.51 -2.76 7.22
N LEU A 79 5.75 -2.94 8.52
CA LEU A 79 6.27 -1.87 9.37
C LEU A 79 7.66 -1.41 8.92
N ASN A 80 8.49 -2.34 8.48
CA ASN A 80 9.80 -2.02 7.92
C ASN A 80 9.67 -1.22 6.62
N GLU A 81 8.79 -1.63 5.70
CA GLU A 81 8.54 -0.91 4.45
C GLU A 81 7.98 0.50 4.72
N ILE A 82 7.02 0.64 5.66
CA ILE A 82 6.50 1.94 6.08
C ILE A 82 7.62 2.80 6.68
N ARG A 83 8.37 2.30 7.68
CA ARG A 83 9.43 3.07 8.35
C ARG A 83 10.56 3.49 7.42
N LEU A 84 11.02 2.57 6.56
CA LEU A 84 12.11 2.84 5.63
C LEU A 84 11.67 3.84 4.57
N ILE A 85 10.52 3.63 3.93
CA ILE A 85 10.11 4.50 2.82
C ILE A 85 9.58 5.84 3.34
N SER A 86 8.91 5.89 4.49
CA SER A 86 8.44 7.16 5.06
C SER A 86 9.57 8.08 5.52
N SER A 87 10.75 7.53 5.83
CA SER A 87 11.93 8.31 6.24
C SER A 87 12.83 8.74 5.07
N LEU A 88 12.53 8.30 3.84
CA LEU A 88 13.32 8.57 2.66
C LEU A 88 12.55 9.45 1.67
N SER A 89 13.11 10.61 1.34
CA SER A 89 12.62 11.51 0.29
C SER A 89 13.75 11.76 -0.70
N HIS A 90 13.70 11.09 -1.86
CA HIS A 90 14.74 11.18 -2.89
C HIS A 90 14.09 11.12 -4.28
N PRO A 91 14.54 11.91 -5.28
CA PRO A 91 13.94 11.97 -6.62
C PRO A 91 13.93 10.64 -7.40
N ASN A 92 14.75 9.67 -6.98
CA ASN A 92 14.84 8.33 -7.60
C ASN A 92 14.15 7.24 -6.77
N LEU A 93 13.41 7.59 -5.72
CA LEU A 93 12.68 6.64 -4.88
C LEU A 93 11.19 6.98 -4.91
N VAL A 94 10.35 5.96 -5.10
CA VAL A 94 8.90 6.14 -5.07
C VAL A 94 8.44 6.55 -3.67
N ARG A 95 7.70 7.66 -3.61
CA ARG A 95 7.19 8.19 -2.36
C ARG A 95 5.96 7.43 -1.88
N LEU A 96 5.99 7.00 -0.62
CA LEU A 96 4.80 6.50 0.08
C LEU A 96 3.85 7.66 0.39
N LEU A 97 2.62 7.55 -0.09
CA LEU A 97 1.56 8.54 0.10
C LEU A 97 0.61 8.17 1.24
N GLY A 98 0.51 6.88 1.59
CA GLY A 98 -0.34 6.40 2.66
C GLY A 98 -0.40 4.87 2.72
N CYS A 99 -1.19 4.35 3.65
CA CYS A 99 -1.45 2.92 3.79
C CYS A 99 -2.89 2.63 4.22
N CYS A 100 -3.33 1.38 4.09
CA CYS A 100 -4.57 0.87 4.66
C CYS A 100 -4.29 -0.47 5.35
N LEU A 101 -4.64 -0.54 6.64
CA LEU A 101 -4.42 -1.68 7.54
C LEU A 101 -5.74 -2.17 8.16
N ASP A 102 -6.81 -2.06 7.40
CA ASP A 102 -8.19 -2.36 7.81
C ASP A 102 -8.62 -3.74 7.30
N ARG A 103 -9.50 -4.41 8.04
CA ARG A 103 -10.07 -5.74 7.68
C ARG A 103 -9.04 -6.84 7.35
N GLY A 104 -7.89 -6.83 8.02
CA GLY A 104 -6.84 -7.81 7.78
C GLY A 104 -6.03 -7.58 6.49
N GLU A 105 -6.37 -6.55 5.73
CA GLU A 105 -5.71 -6.18 4.48
C GLU A 105 -4.53 -5.25 4.75
N GLN A 106 -3.43 -5.47 4.04
CA GLN A 106 -2.24 -4.65 4.11
C GLN A 106 -2.00 -4.02 2.73
N ILE A 107 -2.22 -2.71 2.65
CA ILE A 107 -2.18 -1.98 1.39
C ILE A 107 -1.32 -0.74 1.53
N LEU A 108 -0.42 -0.54 0.58
CA LEU A 108 0.47 0.61 0.50
C LEU A 108 0.10 1.46 -0.72
N VAL A 109 0.08 2.78 -0.53
CA VAL A 109 -0.29 3.76 -1.56
C VAL A 109 0.93 4.59 -1.89
N TYR A 110 1.35 4.57 -3.15
CA TYR A 110 2.53 5.28 -3.66
C TYR A 110 2.14 6.27 -4.73
N GLU A 111 3.03 7.21 -5.02
CA GLU A 111 2.95 7.96 -6.26
C GLU A 111 3.06 7.02 -7.47
N LEU A 112 2.32 7.35 -8.53
CA LEU A 112 2.39 6.59 -9.78
C LEU A 112 3.58 7.10 -10.61
N VAL A 113 4.53 6.22 -10.91
CA VAL A 113 5.66 6.53 -11.80
C VAL A 113 5.27 6.26 -13.26
N PRO A 114 5.38 7.23 -14.17
CA PRO A 114 4.88 7.11 -15.54
C PRO A 114 5.63 6.08 -16.40
N ASN A 115 6.87 5.71 -16.04
CA ASN A 115 7.70 4.78 -16.82
C ASN A 115 7.66 3.33 -16.33
N GLY A 116 6.79 3.01 -15.36
CA GLY A 116 6.61 1.65 -14.86
C GLY A 116 7.88 1.04 -14.25
N THR A 117 7.94 -0.29 -14.25
CA THR A 117 9.07 -1.06 -13.70
C THR A 117 10.21 -1.14 -14.71
N LEU A 118 11.44 -0.88 -14.27
CA LEU A 118 12.64 -1.22 -15.05
C LEU A 118 12.69 -2.75 -15.18
N SER A 119 12.48 -3.25 -16.40
CA SER A 119 12.59 -4.68 -16.71
C SER A 119 14.02 -4.93 -17.20
N HIS A 120 14.73 -5.88 -16.61
CA HIS A 120 16.08 -6.26 -17.04
C HIS A 120 16.21 -7.77 -17.17
#